data_AF-A0A2K9FG44-F1
#
_entry.id   AF-A0A2K9FG44-F1
#
_cell.length_a   1.000
_cell.length_b   1.000
_cell.length_c   1.000
_cell.angle_alpha   90.00
_cell.angle_beta   90.00
_cell.angle_gamma   90.00
#
_symmetry.space_group_name_H-M   'P 1'
#
loop_
_entity.id
_entity.type
_entity.pdbx_description
1 polymer ?
#
loop_
_entity_poly.entity_id
_entity_poly.type
_entity_poly.pdbx_seq_one_letter_code
_entity_poly.pdbx_strand_id
1 'polypeptide(L)'
;MRRTALAVTAAAFIAAVPLLSSCSGEPRAGAAAVLGDDERITVSQLQNRVAEVRDAQNDSPQAAEMIDQSGDLSVDTLNTMLQGRVIEQAAESHGVTVPRSEVQRTRQAEAQSVGGEKQLETMYVQQFSIPPEGLDTHYKQQLMVQGLVEKLGINPQTQEGQARLGGVLVEASKDLGIDVSPRFGTWDNEQVRLGQADTPWIKQVSATAEGDAGPQQ
;
A
#
# COMPACT_ATOMS: atom_id res chain seq x y z
N MET A 1 -24.39 26.36 74.50
CA MET A 1 -24.12 24.97 74.95
C MET A 1 -25.26 24.08 74.53
N ARG A 2 -25.01 23.08 73.66
CA ARG A 2 -25.43 21.67 73.81
C ARG A 2 -25.14 20.95 72.48
N ARG A 3 -24.19 20.03 72.57
CA ARG A 3 -23.81 19.05 71.56
C ARG A 3 -24.80 17.90 71.64
N THR A 4 -25.24 17.37 70.51
CA THR A 4 -25.71 15.99 70.39
C THR A 4 -25.27 15.47 69.03
N ALA A 5 -24.27 14.61 69.08
CA ALA A 5 -23.80 13.80 67.98
C ALA A 5 -24.78 12.63 67.77
N LEU A 6 -25.03 12.29 66.51
CA LEU A 6 -25.60 11.00 66.11
C LEU A 6 -24.79 10.51 64.92
N ALA A 7 -24.06 9.43 65.16
CA ALA A 7 -23.29 8.69 64.18
C ALA A 7 -24.26 7.89 63.28
N VAL A 8 -24.05 7.95 61.96
CA VAL A 8 -24.59 6.96 61.02
C VAL A 8 -23.45 6.53 60.10
N THR A 9 -23.00 5.32 60.40
CA THR A 9 -22.63 4.20 59.52
C THR A 9 -22.10 4.49 58.12
N ALA A 10 -20.91 3.94 57.89
CA ALA A 10 -20.21 3.83 56.63
C ALA A 10 -21.03 3.16 55.50
N ALA A 11 -20.90 3.72 54.30
CA ALA A 11 -20.89 2.96 53.05
C ALA A 11 -19.82 3.58 52.16
N ALA A 12 -18.57 3.15 52.32
CA ALA A 12 -17.53 3.40 51.34
C ALA A 12 -17.86 2.58 50.10
N PHE A 13 -18.65 3.15 49.17
CA PHE A 13 -18.66 2.68 47.80
C PHE A 13 -17.30 3.03 47.21
N ILE A 14 -16.37 2.08 47.29
CA ILE A 14 -15.25 2.02 46.36
C ILE A 14 -15.91 1.78 45.01
N ALA A 15 -16.21 2.86 44.30
CA ALA A 15 -16.45 2.80 42.87
C ALA A 15 -15.13 2.32 42.27
N ALA A 16 -15.02 1.01 42.06
CA ALA A 16 -14.13 0.48 41.05
C ALA A 16 -14.66 1.07 39.75
N VAL A 17 -14.15 2.25 39.38
CA VAL A 17 -14.28 2.75 38.02
C VAL A 17 -13.59 1.66 37.20
N PRO A 18 -14.30 0.88 36.37
CA PRO A 18 -13.60 0.14 35.36
C PRO A 18 -12.93 1.23 34.53
N LEU A 19 -11.64 1.41 34.71
CA LEU A 19 -10.83 2.02 33.69
C LEU A 19 -11.08 1.11 32.49
N LEU A 20 -12.02 1.52 31.64
CA LEU A 20 -12.10 1.12 30.27
C LEU A 20 -10.72 1.48 29.76
N SER A 21 -9.81 0.50 29.80
CA SER A 21 -8.66 0.47 28.93
C SER A 21 -9.27 0.62 27.56
N SER A 22 -9.34 1.88 27.11
CA SER A 22 -9.51 2.22 25.72
C SER A 22 -8.64 1.24 24.99
N CYS A 23 -9.24 0.46 24.10
CA CYS A 23 -8.49 -0.21 23.07
C CYS A 23 -7.64 0.88 22.41
N SER A 24 -6.42 1.05 22.91
CA SER A 24 -5.28 1.50 22.11
C SER A 24 -5.10 0.38 21.12
N GLY A 25 -6.03 0.28 20.16
CA GLY A 25 -5.86 -0.56 19.00
C GLY A 25 -4.56 -0.08 18.43
N GLU A 26 -3.57 -0.97 18.46
CA GLU A 26 -2.29 -0.74 17.81
C GLU A 26 -2.57 -0.12 16.43
N PRO A 27 -1.78 0.86 15.96
CA PRO A 27 -1.95 1.49 14.65
C PRO A 27 -2.11 0.49 13.49
N ARG A 28 -1.74 -0.77 13.72
CA ARG A 28 -1.86 -1.93 12.82
C ARG A 28 -3.26 -2.54 12.68
N ALA A 29 -4.22 -2.33 13.59
CA ALA A 29 -5.53 -2.98 13.51
C ALA A 29 -6.30 -2.55 12.25
N GLY A 30 -6.40 -3.45 11.26
CA GLY A 30 -7.06 -3.18 9.98
C GLY A 30 -6.22 -2.36 8.98
N ALA A 31 -4.91 -2.18 9.24
CA ALA A 31 -3.97 -1.61 8.27
C ALA A 31 -3.37 -2.72 7.39
N ALA A 32 -3.26 -2.47 6.09
CA ALA A 32 -2.42 -3.23 5.19
C ALA A 32 -0.95 -2.78 5.29
N ALA A 33 -0.75 -1.47 5.45
CA ALA A 33 0.55 -0.87 5.77
C ALA A 33 0.36 0.41 6.60
N VAL A 34 1.35 0.75 7.42
CA VAL A 34 1.48 2.00 8.15
C VAL A 34 2.70 2.74 7.56
N LEU A 35 2.59 4.06 7.41
CA LEU A 35 3.63 4.92 6.86
C LEU A 35 3.87 6.04 7.87
N GLY A 36 4.92 5.91 8.69
CA GLY A 36 5.20 6.82 9.79
C GLY A 36 4.13 6.76 10.87
N ASP A 37 3.81 7.92 11.48
CA ASP A 37 2.95 7.98 12.67
C ASP A 37 1.45 8.19 12.34
N ASP A 38 1.13 8.93 11.28
CA ASP A 38 -0.22 9.44 11.02
C ASP A 38 -0.91 8.80 9.81
N GLU A 39 -0.17 8.06 9.00
CA GLU A 39 -0.64 7.58 7.72
C GLU A 39 -0.70 6.05 7.65
N ARG A 40 -1.71 5.54 6.95
CA ARG A 40 -1.89 4.11 6.72
C ARG A 40 -2.65 3.84 5.44
N ILE A 41 -2.34 2.71 4.84
CA ILE A 41 -3.19 2.04 3.85
C ILE A 41 -4.04 1.03 4.61
N THR A 42 -5.35 1.21 4.65
CA THR A 42 -6.24 0.25 5.31
C THR A 42 -6.46 -0.99 4.44
N VAL A 43 -6.85 -2.08 5.09
CA VAL A 43 -7.28 -3.30 4.38
C VAL A 43 -8.46 -3.03 3.46
N SER A 44 -9.41 -2.19 3.87
CA SER A 44 -10.57 -1.85 3.05
C SER A 44 -10.18 -1.03 1.82
N GLN A 45 -9.24 -0.09 1.95
CA GLN A 45 -8.72 0.67 0.80
C GLN A 45 -8.04 -0.26 -0.20
N LEU A 46 -7.20 -1.18 0.29
CA LEU A 46 -6.56 -2.18 -0.56
C LEU A 46 -7.59 -3.07 -1.26
N GLN A 47 -8.60 -3.57 -0.53
CA GLN A 47 -9.66 -4.42 -1.11
C GLN A 47 -10.47 -3.70 -2.18
N ASN A 48 -10.81 -2.43 -1.96
CA ASN A 48 -11.49 -1.63 -2.97
C ASN A 48 -10.64 -1.49 -4.23
N ARG A 49 -9.34 -1.24 -4.07
CA ARG A 49 -8.42 -1.10 -5.20
C ARG A 49 -8.25 -2.42 -5.98
N VAL A 50 -8.16 -3.54 -5.27
CA VAL A 50 -8.14 -4.88 -5.88
C VAL A 50 -9.43 -5.15 -6.66
N ALA A 51 -10.59 -4.74 -6.12
CA ALA A 51 -11.88 -4.88 -6.81
C ALA A 51 -11.92 -4.05 -8.10
N GLU A 52 -11.49 -2.79 -8.08
CA GLU A 52 -11.40 -1.94 -9.28
C GLU A 52 -10.55 -2.59 -10.37
N VAL A 53 -9.38 -3.15 -10.00
CA VAL A 53 -8.51 -3.84 -10.96
C VAL A 53 -9.19 -5.10 -11.50
N ARG A 54 -9.83 -5.89 -10.64
CA ARG A 54 -10.49 -7.14 -11.04
C ARG A 54 -11.71 -6.88 -11.92
N ASP A 55 -12.49 -5.85 -11.63
CA ASP A 55 -13.64 -5.44 -12.45
C ASP A 55 -13.16 -5.01 -13.84
N ALA A 56 -12.11 -4.20 -13.92
CA ALA A 56 -11.52 -3.80 -15.19
C ALA A 56 -10.94 -5.01 -15.98
N GLN A 57 -10.31 -5.97 -15.29
CA GLN A 57 -9.85 -7.21 -15.92
C GLN A 57 -11.02 -8.06 -16.46
N ASN A 58 -12.12 -8.18 -15.70
CA ASN A 58 -13.30 -8.95 -16.09
C ASN A 58 -14.02 -8.34 -17.32
N ASP A 59 -13.97 -7.02 -17.46
CA ASP A 59 -14.52 -6.31 -18.62
C ASP A 59 -13.66 -6.46 -19.89
N SER A 60 -12.44 -7.02 -19.76
CA SER A 60 -11.53 -7.25 -20.88
C SER A 60 -11.90 -8.52 -21.68
N PRO A 61 -11.80 -8.50 -23.01
CA PRO A 61 -11.88 -9.72 -23.83
C PRO A 61 -10.84 -10.79 -23.47
N GLN A 62 -9.75 -10.41 -22.79
CA GLN A 62 -8.71 -11.34 -22.31
C GLN A 62 -8.79 -11.65 -20.81
N ALA A 63 -9.95 -11.44 -20.16
CA ALA A 63 -10.11 -11.61 -18.71
C ALA A 63 -9.48 -12.90 -18.16
N ALA A 64 -9.73 -14.05 -18.80
CA ALA A 64 -9.20 -15.34 -18.35
C ALA A 64 -7.67 -15.38 -18.33
N GLU A 65 -7.01 -14.83 -19.35
CA GLU A 65 -5.54 -14.77 -19.44
C GLU A 65 -4.97 -13.79 -18.41
N MET A 66 -5.59 -12.61 -18.26
CA MET A 66 -5.15 -11.60 -17.29
C MET A 66 -5.27 -12.10 -15.84
N ILE A 67 -6.32 -12.87 -15.54
CA ILE A 67 -6.51 -13.47 -14.20
C ILE A 67 -5.49 -14.58 -13.95
N ASP A 68 -5.26 -15.46 -14.94
CA ASP A 68 -4.30 -16.57 -14.83
C ASP A 68 -2.84 -16.07 -14.66
N GLN A 69 -2.51 -14.95 -15.31
CA GLN A 69 -1.20 -14.29 -15.17
C GLN A 69 -1.07 -13.47 -13.89
N SER A 70 -2.18 -13.08 -13.25
CA SER A 70 -2.13 -12.35 -11.98
C SER A 70 -1.78 -13.31 -10.85
N GLY A 71 -0.65 -13.09 -10.19
CA GLY A 71 -0.26 -13.81 -8.98
C GLY A 71 -1.14 -13.42 -7.80
N ASP A 72 -0.53 -12.99 -6.71
CA ASP A 72 -1.30 -12.39 -5.61
C ASP A 72 -1.63 -10.92 -5.94
N LEU A 73 -2.78 -10.72 -6.59
CA LEU A 73 -3.25 -9.39 -6.97
C LEU A 73 -3.33 -8.42 -5.78
N SER A 74 -3.57 -8.90 -4.56
CA SER A 74 -3.60 -8.04 -3.37
C SER A 74 -2.20 -7.53 -3.00
N VAL A 75 -1.20 -8.40 -3.06
CA VAL A 75 0.21 -8.04 -2.83
C VAL A 75 0.70 -7.09 -3.93
N ASP A 76 0.40 -7.35 -5.19
CA ASP A 76 0.80 -6.51 -6.32
C ASP A 76 0.14 -5.11 -6.26
N THR A 77 -1.14 -5.08 -5.88
CA THR A 77 -1.87 -3.83 -5.68
C THR A 77 -1.28 -3.03 -4.53
N LEU A 78 -1.01 -3.69 -3.38
CA LEU A 78 -0.39 -3.02 -2.24
C LEU A 78 1.01 -2.49 -2.57
N ASN A 79 1.82 -3.28 -3.29
CA ASN A 79 3.13 -2.86 -3.77
C ASN A 79 3.03 -1.58 -4.60
N THR A 80 2.10 -1.53 -5.54
CA THR A 80 1.87 -0.35 -6.40
C THR A 80 1.45 0.87 -5.57
N MET A 81 0.55 0.69 -4.60
CA MET A 81 0.12 1.77 -3.70
C MET A 81 1.29 2.33 -2.89
N LEU A 82 2.14 1.46 -2.33
CA LEU A 82 3.30 1.85 -1.54
C LEU A 82 4.36 2.57 -2.40
N GLN A 83 4.68 2.04 -3.58
CA GLN A 83 5.57 2.72 -4.53
C GLN A 83 5.05 4.11 -4.90
N GLY A 84 3.73 4.23 -5.08
CA GLY A 84 3.07 5.51 -5.27
C GLY A 84 3.33 6.49 -4.13
N ARG A 85 3.24 6.05 -2.88
CA ARG A 85 3.55 6.91 -1.72
C ARG A 85 5.02 7.30 -1.65
N VAL A 86 5.94 6.41 -2.01
CA VAL A 86 7.38 6.73 -2.10
C VAL A 86 7.64 7.82 -3.13
N ILE A 87 7.00 7.77 -4.31
CA ILE A 87 7.12 8.81 -5.33
C ILE A 87 6.57 10.15 -4.82
N GLU A 88 5.42 10.13 -4.14
CA GLU A 88 4.82 11.33 -3.55
C GLU A 88 5.73 11.95 -2.48
N GLN A 89 6.26 11.16 -1.56
CA GLN A 89 7.23 11.62 -0.56
C GLN A 89 8.48 12.21 -1.21
N ALA A 90 9.05 11.55 -2.22
CA ALA A 90 10.22 12.06 -2.93
C ALA A 90 9.93 13.41 -3.58
N ALA A 91 8.78 13.54 -4.26
CA ALA A 91 8.36 14.78 -4.89
C ALA A 91 8.19 15.90 -3.86
N GLU A 92 7.54 15.62 -2.73
CA GLU A 92 7.34 16.58 -1.64
C GLU A 92 8.67 17.06 -1.04
N SER A 93 9.58 16.14 -0.72
CA SER A 93 10.92 16.45 -0.19
C SER A 93 11.75 17.34 -1.12
N HIS A 94 11.49 17.30 -2.43
CA HIS A 94 12.18 18.11 -3.43
C HIS A 94 11.37 19.29 -3.96
N GLY A 95 10.18 19.55 -3.40
CA GLY A 95 9.30 20.65 -3.79
C GLY A 95 8.76 20.53 -5.22
N VAL A 96 8.59 19.30 -5.72
CA VAL A 96 7.94 19.00 -7.00
C VAL A 96 6.44 18.92 -6.77
N THR A 97 5.68 19.71 -7.52
CA THR A 97 4.22 19.71 -7.45
C THR A 97 3.64 19.54 -8.86
N VAL A 98 2.60 18.73 -8.98
CA VAL A 98 1.94 18.45 -10.26
C VAL A 98 0.50 18.99 -10.20
N PRO A 99 0.16 20.04 -10.97
CA PRO A 99 -1.19 20.56 -10.99
C PRO A 99 -2.14 19.62 -11.73
N ARG A 100 -3.39 19.52 -11.27
CA ARG A 100 -4.43 18.68 -11.91
C ARG A 100 -4.59 18.96 -13.41
N SER A 101 -4.46 20.22 -13.83
CA SER A 101 -4.57 20.60 -15.25
C SER A 101 -3.51 19.95 -16.13
N GLU A 102 -2.33 19.68 -15.59
CA GLU A 102 -1.25 19.02 -16.31
C GLU A 102 -1.51 17.53 -16.46
N VAL A 103 -1.95 16.86 -15.40
CA VAL A 103 -2.41 15.46 -15.44
C VAL A 103 -3.45 15.27 -16.55
N GLN A 104 -4.49 16.11 -16.56
CA GLN A 104 -5.57 16.03 -17.55
C GLN A 104 -5.08 16.32 -18.96
N ARG A 105 -4.17 17.27 -19.14
CA ARG A 105 -3.58 17.58 -20.45
C ARG A 105 -2.77 16.40 -20.98
N THR A 106 -1.94 15.78 -20.14
CA THR A 106 -1.12 14.62 -20.51
C THR A 106 -1.99 13.43 -20.88
N ARG A 107 -2.99 13.10 -20.05
CA ARG A 107 -3.96 12.03 -20.34
C ARG A 107 -4.72 12.27 -21.64
N GLN A 108 -5.21 13.49 -21.87
CA GLN A 108 -5.93 13.82 -23.11
C GLN A 108 -5.04 13.73 -24.35
N ALA A 109 -3.77 14.16 -24.25
CA ALA A 109 -2.83 14.06 -25.35
C ALA A 109 -2.54 12.58 -25.70
N GLU A 110 -2.35 11.73 -24.70
CA GLU A 110 -2.14 10.30 -24.94
C GLU A 110 -3.41 9.62 -25.47
N ALA A 111 -4.57 9.91 -24.89
CA ALA A 111 -5.86 9.43 -25.38
C ALA A 111 -6.04 9.76 -26.86
N GLN A 112 -5.73 10.98 -27.29
CA GLN A 112 -5.78 11.37 -28.71
C GLN A 112 -4.80 10.55 -29.57
N SER A 113 -3.61 10.25 -29.06
CA SER A 113 -2.60 9.49 -29.79
C SER A 113 -2.94 8.02 -29.99
N VAL A 114 -3.68 7.41 -29.06
CA VAL A 114 -4.05 5.98 -29.10
C VAL A 114 -5.46 5.72 -29.66
N GLY A 115 -6.18 6.76 -30.12
CA GLY A 115 -7.50 6.60 -30.75
C GLY A 115 -8.71 6.88 -29.85
N GLY A 116 -8.51 7.49 -28.69
CA GLY A 116 -9.54 7.99 -27.79
C GLY A 116 -9.46 7.41 -26.37
N GLU A 117 -10.29 7.94 -25.48
CA GLU A 117 -10.29 7.59 -24.06
C GLU A 117 -10.51 6.09 -23.81
N LYS A 118 -11.46 5.49 -24.53
CA LYS A 118 -11.77 4.07 -24.32
C LYS A 118 -10.59 3.16 -24.69
N GLN A 119 -9.86 3.51 -25.75
CA GLN A 119 -8.70 2.75 -26.18
C GLN A 119 -7.52 2.92 -25.21
N LEU A 120 -7.36 4.11 -24.62
CA LEU A 120 -6.40 4.37 -23.56
C LEU A 120 -6.70 3.51 -22.32
N GLU A 121 -7.93 3.54 -21.83
CA GLU A 121 -8.37 2.73 -20.68
C GLU A 121 -8.11 1.24 -20.91
N THR A 122 -8.52 0.70 -22.07
CA THR A 122 -8.30 -0.71 -22.42
C THR A 122 -6.81 -1.05 -22.45
N MET A 123 -5.97 -0.19 -23.03
CA MET A 123 -4.53 -0.39 -23.10
C MET A 123 -3.91 -0.45 -21.69
N TYR A 124 -4.27 0.47 -20.81
CA TYR A 124 -3.71 0.55 -19.46
C TYR A 124 -4.14 -0.60 -18.55
N VAL A 125 -5.37 -1.06 -18.69
CA VAL A 125 -5.85 -2.28 -18.01
C VAL A 125 -5.05 -3.49 -18.49
N GLN A 126 -4.89 -3.65 -19.81
CA GLN A 126 -4.19 -4.79 -20.42
C GLN A 126 -2.69 -4.83 -20.09
N GLN A 127 -2.00 -3.70 -20.17
CA GLN A 127 -0.54 -3.66 -20.04
C GLN A 127 -0.07 -3.48 -18.61
N PHE A 128 -0.83 -2.76 -17.78
CA PHE A 128 -0.38 -2.32 -16.46
C PHE A 128 -1.34 -2.69 -15.33
N SER A 129 -2.48 -3.34 -15.63
CA SER A 129 -3.55 -3.61 -14.66
C SER A 129 -4.03 -2.35 -13.93
N ILE A 130 -4.01 -1.20 -14.63
CA ILE A 130 -4.47 0.08 -14.09
C ILE A 130 -5.92 0.30 -14.55
N PRO A 131 -6.90 0.30 -13.64
CA PRO A 131 -8.30 0.56 -13.98
C PRO A 131 -8.50 2.05 -14.30
N PRO A 132 -9.59 2.42 -14.98
CA PRO A 132 -9.89 3.82 -15.34
C PRO A 132 -9.79 4.80 -14.16
N GLU A 133 -10.28 4.41 -12.98
CA GLU A 133 -10.23 5.17 -11.73
C GLU A 133 -8.80 5.43 -11.25
N GLY A 134 -7.85 4.60 -11.71
CA GLY A 134 -6.43 4.70 -11.42
C GLY A 134 -5.61 5.61 -12.32
N LEU A 135 -6.12 5.98 -13.50
CA LEU A 135 -5.33 6.65 -14.53
C LEU A 135 -4.79 8.00 -14.07
N ASP A 136 -5.64 8.83 -13.46
CA ASP A 136 -5.23 10.15 -12.99
C ASP A 136 -4.09 10.07 -11.96
N THR A 137 -4.16 9.11 -11.04
CA THR A 137 -3.11 8.86 -10.05
C THR A 137 -1.81 8.40 -10.71
N HIS A 138 -1.91 7.50 -11.69
CA HIS A 138 -0.74 7.03 -12.45
C HIS A 138 -0.04 8.19 -13.19
N TYR A 139 -0.79 9.01 -13.93
CA TYR A 139 -0.22 10.17 -14.63
C TYR A 139 0.40 11.18 -13.66
N LYS A 140 -0.26 11.43 -12.51
CA LYS A 140 0.30 12.31 -11.48
C LYS A 140 1.67 11.81 -10.99
N GLN A 141 1.78 10.51 -10.69
CA GLN A 141 3.04 9.90 -10.24
C GLN A 141 4.12 9.92 -11.33
N GLN A 142 3.74 9.65 -12.59
CA GLN A 142 4.66 9.75 -13.71
C GLN A 142 5.22 11.18 -13.86
N LEU A 143 4.36 12.19 -13.77
CA LEU A 143 4.75 13.60 -13.82
C LEU A 143 5.58 14.02 -12.60
N MET A 144 5.34 13.45 -11.42
CA MET A 144 6.19 13.65 -10.24
C MET A 144 7.61 13.13 -10.49
N VAL A 145 7.75 11.94 -11.06
CA VAL A 145 9.07 11.38 -11.44
C VAL A 145 9.75 12.25 -12.49
N GLN A 146 9.03 12.71 -13.51
CA GLN A 146 9.57 13.64 -14.51
C GLN A 146 10.04 14.95 -13.84
N GLY A 147 9.21 15.53 -12.98
CA GLY A 147 9.57 16.73 -12.22
C GLY A 147 10.78 16.53 -11.31
N LEU A 148 10.94 15.37 -10.69
CA LEU A 148 12.14 15.01 -9.92
C LEU A 148 13.38 14.98 -10.81
N VAL A 149 13.27 14.31 -11.97
CA VAL A 149 14.37 14.22 -12.94
C VAL A 149 14.82 15.60 -13.41
N GLU A 150 13.87 16.47 -13.77
CA GLU A 150 14.15 17.84 -14.19
C GLU A 150 14.73 18.69 -13.06
N LYS A 151 14.08 18.70 -11.90
CA LYS A 151 14.46 19.50 -10.73
C LYS A 151 15.87 19.19 -10.27
N LEU A 152 16.25 17.92 -10.33
CA LEU A 152 17.53 17.41 -9.87
C LEU A 152 18.57 17.35 -10.99
N GLY A 153 18.21 17.63 -12.24
CA GLY A 153 19.12 17.49 -13.38
C GLY A 153 19.62 16.05 -13.55
N ILE A 154 18.75 15.06 -13.32
CA ILE A 154 19.06 13.64 -13.52
C ILE A 154 18.93 13.33 -15.02
N ASN A 155 19.82 12.50 -15.55
CA ASN A 155 19.63 11.90 -16.87
C ASN A 155 19.27 10.41 -16.73
N PRO A 156 17.98 10.03 -16.82
CA PRO A 156 17.55 8.65 -16.57
C PRO A 156 18.00 7.67 -17.67
N GLN A 157 18.58 8.16 -18.76
CA GLN A 157 19.15 7.32 -19.82
C GLN A 157 20.58 6.83 -19.50
N THR A 158 21.16 7.29 -18.39
CA THR A 158 22.50 6.90 -17.94
C THR A 158 22.44 6.03 -16.70
N GLN A 159 23.40 5.11 -16.53
CA GLN A 159 23.51 4.27 -15.34
C GLN A 159 23.62 5.13 -14.06
N GLU A 160 24.38 6.22 -14.13
CA GLU A 160 24.54 7.17 -13.01
C GLU A 160 23.21 7.85 -12.67
N GLY A 161 22.48 8.35 -13.67
CA GLY A 161 21.19 8.98 -13.44
C GLY A 161 20.14 8.01 -12.91
N GLN A 162 20.14 6.76 -13.37
CA GLN A 162 19.28 5.71 -12.81
C GLN A 162 19.62 5.41 -11.35
N ALA A 163 20.91 5.26 -11.02
CA ALA A 163 21.34 5.05 -9.64
C ALA A 163 20.97 6.24 -8.75
N ARG A 164 21.09 7.46 -9.26
CA ARG A 164 20.75 8.68 -8.53
C ARG A 164 19.24 8.83 -8.30
N LEU A 165 18.41 8.55 -9.32
CA LEU A 165 16.96 8.51 -9.15
C LEU A 165 16.53 7.41 -8.17
N GLY A 166 17.14 6.22 -8.27
CA GLY A 166 16.93 5.14 -7.32
C GLY A 166 17.27 5.57 -5.89
N GLY A 167 18.41 6.24 -5.68
CA GLY A 167 18.82 6.78 -4.38
C GLY A 167 17.79 7.75 -3.78
N VAL A 168 17.23 8.65 -4.60
CA VAL A 168 16.17 9.58 -4.17
C VAL A 168 14.92 8.83 -3.69
N LEU A 169 14.51 7.79 -4.42
CA LEU A 169 13.35 6.97 -4.04
C LEU A 169 13.63 6.11 -2.80
N VAL A 170 14.85 5.60 -2.64
CA VAL A 170 15.27 4.86 -1.45
C VAL A 170 15.27 5.76 -0.22
N GLU A 171 15.78 6.99 -0.32
CA GLU A 171 15.73 7.97 0.77
C GLU A 171 14.28 8.27 1.16
N ALA A 172 13.42 8.58 0.19
CA ALA A 172 12.00 8.81 0.45
C ALA A 172 11.29 7.60 1.07
N SER A 173 11.63 6.39 0.64
CA SER A 173 11.10 5.15 1.21
C SER A 173 11.50 4.98 2.68
N LYS A 174 12.75 5.29 3.02
CA LYS A 174 13.26 5.24 4.40
C LYS A 174 12.58 6.29 5.28
N ASP A 175 12.41 7.51 4.76
CA ASP A 175 11.75 8.62 5.47
C ASP A 175 10.28 8.32 5.77
N LEU A 176 9.59 7.58 4.88
CA LEU A 176 8.20 7.16 5.11
C LEU A 176 8.03 6.13 6.21
N GLY A 177 9.08 5.40 6.62
CA GLY A 177 8.99 4.40 7.69
C GLY A 177 7.90 3.34 7.43
N ILE A 178 7.90 2.74 6.23
CA ILE A 178 6.86 1.80 5.79
C ILE A 178 6.92 0.50 6.62
N ASP A 179 5.84 0.20 7.34
CA ASP A 179 5.60 -1.06 8.05
C ASP A 179 4.40 -1.78 7.44
N VAL A 180 4.60 -3.00 6.94
CA VAL A 180 3.58 -3.77 6.22
C VAL A 180 3.04 -4.88 7.10
N SER A 181 1.72 -5.05 7.10
CA SER A 181 1.08 -6.15 7.80
C SER A 181 1.65 -7.50 7.34
N PRO A 182 2.10 -8.40 8.24
CA PRO A 182 2.84 -9.61 7.89
C PRO A 182 2.20 -10.52 6.84
N ARG A 183 0.87 -10.50 6.75
CA ARG A 183 0.11 -11.27 5.75
C ARG A 183 0.37 -10.86 4.30
N PHE A 184 0.91 -9.66 4.07
CA PHE A 184 1.23 -9.14 2.75
C PHE A 184 2.72 -9.17 2.43
N GLY A 185 3.56 -9.52 3.40
CA GLY A 185 5.02 -9.58 3.24
C GLY A 185 5.76 -8.43 3.89
N THR A 186 6.99 -8.22 3.43
CA THR A 186 7.95 -7.29 4.03
C THR A 186 8.37 -6.27 3.00
N TRP A 187 8.31 -4.99 3.36
CA TRP A 187 8.80 -3.92 2.49
C TRP A 187 10.33 -3.88 2.46
N ASP A 188 10.91 -3.85 1.26
CA ASP A 188 12.33 -3.67 1.03
C ASP A 188 12.58 -2.23 0.57
N ASN A 189 13.16 -1.41 1.47
CA ASN A 189 13.46 -0.02 1.20
C ASN A 189 14.53 0.17 0.11
N GLU A 190 15.50 -0.74 0.01
CA GLU A 190 16.59 -0.61 -0.96
C GLU A 190 16.12 -0.95 -2.38
N GLN A 191 15.13 -1.84 -2.47
CA GLN A 191 14.52 -2.24 -3.73
C GLN A 191 13.23 -1.47 -4.05
N VAL A 192 12.75 -0.64 -3.12
CA VAL A 192 11.49 0.11 -3.20
C VAL A 192 10.34 -0.80 -3.68
N ARG A 193 10.23 -1.97 -3.05
CA ARG A 193 9.22 -2.96 -3.40
C ARG A 193 8.85 -3.83 -2.23
N LEU A 194 7.65 -4.40 -2.31
CA LEU A 194 7.19 -5.44 -1.42
C LEU A 194 7.91 -6.75 -1.79
N GLY A 195 8.62 -7.33 -0.82
CA GLY A 195 9.13 -8.68 -0.90
C GLY A 195 8.03 -9.69 -0.61
N GLN A 196 8.12 -10.87 -1.24
CA GLN A 196 7.30 -12.02 -0.85
C GLN A 196 7.60 -12.34 0.63
N ALA A 197 6.55 -12.64 1.41
CA ALA A 197 6.73 -13.06 2.80
C ALA A 197 7.56 -14.35 2.84
N ASP A 198 8.65 -14.37 3.60
CA ASP A 198 9.17 -15.64 4.09
C ASP A 198 8.12 -16.22 5.04
N THR A 199 7.43 -17.29 4.64
CA THR A 199 6.56 -18.08 5.52
C THR A 199 7.34 -19.30 6.05
N PRO A 200 8.17 -19.18 7.11
CA PRO A 200 8.91 -20.31 7.66
C PRO A 200 8.01 -21.37 8.30
N TRP A 201 6.78 -21.03 8.70
CA TRP A 201 5.85 -21.96 9.34
C TRP A 201 5.25 -23.01 8.37
N ILE A 202 5.29 -22.76 7.06
CA ILE A 202 4.86 -23.75 6.05
C ILE A 202 5.90 -24.88 5.88
N LYS A 203 7.14 -24.71 6.38
CA LYS A 203 8.13 -25.79 6.39
C LYS A 203 7.89 -26.83 7.50
N GLN A 204 6.94 -26.62 8.41
CA GLN A 204 6.76 -27.48 9.59
C GLN A 204 5.49 -28.32 9.61
N VAL A 205 4.60 -28.21 8.62
CA VAL A 205 3.42 -29.10 8.50
C VAL A 205 3.74 -30.33 7.63
N SER A 206 4.73 -30.27 6.74
CA SER A 206 5.14 -31.42 5.93
C SER A 206 6.06 -32.40 6.67
N ALA A 207 6.58 -32.05 7.86
CA ALA A 207 7.48 -32.89 8.65
C ALA A 207 6.77 -33.65 9.80
N THR A 208 5.44 -33.62 9.88
CA THR A 208 4.65 -34.37 10.89
C THR A 208 3.59 -35.28 10.27
N ALA A 209 3.49 -35.33 8.93
CA ALA A 209 2.62 -36.27 8.21
C ALA A 209 3.36 -37.54 7.70
N GLU A 210 4.68 -37.64 7.87
CA GLU A 210 5.47 -38.86 7.65
C GLU A 210 5.94 -39.41 9.00
N GLY A 211 5.01 -40.00 9.76
CA GLY A 211 5.33 -40.49 11.09
C GLY A 211 4.27 -41.37 11.72
N ASP A 212 3.39 -42.01 10.94
CA ASP A 212 2.61 -43.14 11.46
C ASP A 212 2.06 -44.03 10.33
N ALA A 213 2.91 -44.92 9.82
CA ALA A 213 2.48 -46.11 9.09
C ALA A 213 3.63 -47.13 8.97
N GLY A 214 3.84 -47.87 10.04
CA GLY A 214 4.26 -49.28 9.93
C GLY A 214 3.35 -50.12 10.83
N PRO A 215 3.25 -51.45 10.69
CA PRO A 215 4.05 -52.32 9.80
C PRO A 215 3.21 -53.42 9.06
N GLN A 216 3.88 -54.20 8.18
CA GLN A 216 3.66 -55.64 7.88
C GLN A 216 2.27 -56.06 7.34
N GLN A 217 2.13 -56.74 6.19
CA GLN A 217 2.87 -57.88 5.62
C GLN A 217 2.80 -57.88 4.09
#